data_AF-A0A9Q3IE13-F1
#
_entry.id   AF-A0A9Q3IE13-F1
#
_cell.length_a   1.000
_cell.length_b   1.000
_cell.length_c   1.000
_cell.angle_alpha   90.00
_cell.angle_beta   90.00
_cell.angle_gamma   90.00
#
_symmetry.space_group_name_H-M   'P 1'
#
loop_
_entity.id
_entity.type
_entity.pdbx_description
1 polymer ?
#
loop_
_entity_poly.entity_id
_entity_poly.type
_entity_poly.pdbx_seq_one_letter_code
_entity_poly.pdbx_strand_id
1 'polypeptide(L)'
;MEKERMVGDPRALNTYTIPDRYPIPRIYERLAQLSQAKFLTAMASLKVFHQNVLTDTSKKLLRIIVHCGIYEYLRMPFSMRDLPSHYQRIMNTIFPEELSEGWPSIYIDDIIVCPETLENNLKILERVLQK
;
A
#
# COMPACT_ATOMS: atom_id res chain seq x y z
N MET A 1 -23.06 13.00 -8.06
CA MET A 1 -22.95 11.92 -9.07
C MET A 1 -22.22 10.75 -8.42
N GLU A 2 -22.89 9.61 -8.30
CA GLU A 2 -22.18 8.37 -7.94
C GLU A 2 -21.22 7.99 -9.06
N LYS A 3 -20.01 7.57 -8.68
CA LYS A 3 -18.96 7.19 -9.62
C LYS A 3 -18.83 5.68 -9.61
N GLU A 4 -19.15 5.05 -10.73
CA GLU A 4 -18.96 3.62 -10.90
C GLU A 4 -17.46 3.27 -10.94
N ARG A 5 -17.12 2.08 -10.44
CA ARG A 5 -15.74 1.58 -10.40
C ARG A 5 -15.67 0.22 -11.07
N MET A 6 -14.79 0.11 -12.06
CA MET A 6 -14.49 -1.16 -12.71
C MET A 6 -13.80 -2.10 -11.71
N VAL A 7 -14.32 -3.32 -11.58
CA VAL A 7 -13.76 -4.39 -10.74
C VAL A 7 -13.61 -5.64 -11.58
N GLY A 8 -12.38 -6.07 -11.84
CA GLY A 8 -12.11 -7.40 -12.36
C GLY A 8 -12.26 -8.45 -11.24
N ASP A 9 -12.72 -9.65 -11.59
CA ASP A 9 -12.90 -10.77 -10.66
C ASP A 9 -11.73 -11.78 -10.76
N PRO A 10 -10.69 -11.64 -9.91
CA PRO A 10 -9.56 -12.56 -9.89
C PRO A 10 -9.77 -13.73 -8.92
N ARG A 11 -11.00 -14.01 -8.43
CA ARG A 11 -11.19 -15.08 -7.43
C ARG A 11 -10.59 -16.42 -7.87
N ALA A 12 -10.84 -16.82 -9.12
CA ALA A 12 -10.25 -18.02 -9.71
C ALA A 12 -8.72 -17.92 -9.85
N LEU A 13 -8.18 -16.77 -10.25
CA LEU A 13 -6.73 -16.61 -10.35
C LEU A 13 -6.05 -16.66 -8.97
N ASN A 14 -6.67 -16.06 -7.97
CA ASN A 14 -6.20 -16.03 -6.59
C ASN A 14 -6.10 -17.44 -5.99
N THR A 15 -6.92 -18.41 -6.40
CA THR A 15 -6.78 -19.80 -5.92
C THR A 15 -5.51 -20.49 -6.41
N TYR A 16 -4.99 -20.10 -7.57
CA TYR A 16 -3.74 -20.64 -8.13
C TYR A 16 -2.50 -19.79 -7.81
N THR A 17 -2.71 -18.57 -7.30
CA THR A 17 -1.61 -17.68 -6.94
C THR A 17 -1.04 -18.08 -5.58
N ILE A 18 0.28 -18.27 -5.53
CA ILE A 18 1.00 -18.62 -4.30
C ILE A 18 0.95 -17.42 -3.35
N PRO A 19 0.41 -17.57 -2.12
CA PRO A 19 0.29 -16.46 -1.19
C PRO A 19 1.66 -15.86 -0.81
N ASP A 20 1.81 -14.54 -0.98
CA ASP A 20 2.95 -13.79 -0.46
C ASP A 20 2.77 -13.56 1.04
N ARG A 21 3.61 -14.24 1.84
CA ARG A 21 3.59 -14.21 3.31
C ARG A 21 4.59 -13.19 3.88
N TYR A 22 4.74 -12.04 3.22
CA TYR A 22 5.54 -10.95 3.77
C TYR A 22 4.97 -10.51 5.14
N PRO A 23 5.81 -10.29 6.17
CA PRO A 23 5.33 -9.87 7.47
C PRO A 23 4.72 -8.47 7.39
N ILE A 24 3.42 -8.39 7.71
CA ILE A 24 2.71 -7.14 7.93
C ILE A 24 2.70 -6.88 9.44
N PRO A 25 3.07 -5.67 9.92
CA PRO A 25 3.04 -5.35 11.34
C PRO A 25 1.66 -5.58 11.97
N ARG A 26 1.63 -5.99 13.24
CA ARG A 26 0.36 -6.14 13.96
C ARG A 26 -0.23 -4.77 14.27
N ILE A 27 -1.48 -4.57 13.89
CA ILE A 27 -2.17 -3.28 14.05
C ILE A 27 -2.15 -2.79 15.51
N TYR A 28 -2.34 -3.69 16.49
CA TYR A 28 -2.35 -3.33 17.92
C TYR A 28 -1.02 -2.75 18.42
N GLU A 29 0.10 -3.26 17.93
CA GLU A 29 1.42 -2.75 18.30
C GLU A 29 1.61 -1.32 17.80
N ARG A 30 1.06 -1.01 16.63
CA ARG A 30 1.08 0.35 16.06
C ARG A 30 0.13 1.28 16.82
N LEU A 31 -1.10 0.84 17.10
CA LEU A 31 -2.08 1.65 17.85
C LEU A 31 -1.59 2.05 19.25
N ALA A 32 -0.85 1.17 19.93
CA ALA A 32 -0.27 1.49 21.23
C ALA A 32 0.69 2.69 21.15
N GLN A 33 1.52 2.77 20.10
CA GLN A 33 2.42 3.91 19.87
C GLN A 33 1.64 5.21 19.62
N LEU A 34 0.51 5.14 18.91
CA LEU A 34 -0.35 6.30 18.63
C LEU A 34 -1.04 6.84 19.89
N SER A 35 -1.36 5.98 20.85
CA SER A 35 -2.15 6.35 22.04
C SER A 35 -1.46 7.39 22.95
N GLN A 36 -0.13 7.50 22.87
CA GLN A 36 0.67 8.44 23.65
C GLN A 36 0.96 9.75 22.90
N ALA A 37 0.53 9.86 21.65
CA ALA A 37 0.89 10.97 20.78
C ALA A 37 0.07 12.23 21.10
N LYS A 38 0.76 13.37 21.21
CA LYS A 38 0.12 14.69 21.33
C LYS A 38 -0.39 15.22 19.99
N PHE A 39 0.34 14.91 18.92
CA PHE A 39 -0.03 15.23 17.54
C PHE A 39 0.07 13.96 16.70
N LEU A 40 -0.81 13.85 15.70
CA LEU A 40 -0.83 12.73 14.78
C LEU A 40 -0.98 13.26 13.37
N THR A 41 -0.11 12.78 12.48
CA THR A 41 -0.23 13.02 11.05
C THR A 41 -0.34 11.67 10.37
N ALA A 42 -1.43 11.49 9.63
CA ALA A 42 -1.68 10.30 8.82
C ALA A 42 -1.61 10.68 7.35
N MET A 43 -0.81 9.93 6.60
CA MET A 43 -0.68 10.03 5.15
C MET A 43 -1.04 8.68 4.55
N ALA A 44 -1.64 8.68 3.37
CA ALA A 44 -1.95 7.46 2.64
C ALA A 44 -1.52 7.59 1.18
N SER A 45 -0.97 6.51 0.63
CA SER A 45 -0.56 6.50 -0.76
C SER A 45 -1.75 6.44 -1.71
N LEU A 46 -1.88 7.44 -2.58
CA LEU A 46 -3.00 7.51 -3.53
C LEU A 46 -2.91 6.40 -4.58
N LYS A 47 -4.00 5.63 -4.71
CA LYS A 47 -4.13 4.56 -5.72
C LYS A 47 -2.98 3.55 -5.67
N VAL A 48 -2.50 3.24 -4.47
CA VAL A 48 -1.50 2.21 -4.13
C VAL A 48 -1.46 1.03 -5.10
N PHE A 49 -2.61 0.41 -5.35
CA PHE A 49 -2.77 -0.75 -6.23
C PHE A 49 -2.28 -0.48 -7.66
N HIS A 50 -2.56 0.71 -8.22
CA HIS A 50 -2.20 1.08 -9.59
C HIS A 50 -0.80 1.66 -9.75
N GLN A 51 0.00 1.72 -8.68
CA GLN A 51 1.38 2.19 -8.78
C GLN A 51 2.32 1.10 -9.29
N ASN A 52 2.01 -0.18 -9.06
CA ASN A 52 2.91 -1.30 -9.38
C ASN A 52 2.79 -1.74 -10.85
N VAL A 53 3.90 -1.71 -11.60
CA VAL A 53 3.96 -2.22 -12.98
C VAL A 53 3.86 -3.74 -12.99
N LEU A 54 3.00 -4.27 -13.85
CA LEU A 54 2.89 -5.71 -14.07
C LEU A 54 3.94 -6.18 -15.08
N THR A 55 4.53 -7.35 -14.81
CA THR A 55 5.34 -8.07 -15.80
C THR A 55 4.46 -8.57 -16.95
N ASP A 56 5.02 -8.77 -18.14
CA ASP A 56 4.25 -9.22 -19.31
C ASP A 56 3.54 -10.57 -19.08
N THR A 57 4.15 -11.46 -18.29
CA THR A 57 3.51 -12.71 -17.86
C THR A 57 2.27 -12.43 -16.99
N SER A 58 2.37 -11.52 -16.03
CA SER A 58 1.26 -11.18 -15.14
C SER A 58 0.13 -10.45 -15.88
N LYS A 59 0.45 -9.58 -16.85
CA LYS A 59 -0.55 -8.90 -17.69
C LYS A 59 -1.48 -9.89 -18.40
N LYS A 60 -0.90 -10.97 -18.95
CA LYS A 60 -1.67 -12.03 -19.64
C LYS A 60 -2.61 -12.78 -18.70
N LEU A 61 -2.19 -13.02 -17.46
CA LEU A 61 -3.00 -13.68 -16.44
C LEU A 61 -4.13 -12.78 -15.90
N LEU A 62 -3.91 -11.47 -15.93
CA LEU A 62 -4.83 -10.46 -15.41
C LEU A 62 -5.74 -9.84 -16.48
N ARG A 63 -5.96 -10.56 -17.59
CA ARG A 63 -6.91 -10.10 -18.61
C ARG A 63 -8.33 -10.07 -18.06
N ILE A 64 -9.05 -9.01 -18.39
CA ILE A 64 -10.48 -8.89 -18.12
C ILE A 64 -11.25 -8.95 -19.44
N ILE A 65 -12.40 -9.59 -19.38
CA ILE A 65 -13.35 -9.65 -20.49
C ILE A 65 -14.48 -8.68 -20.16
N VAL A 66 -14.75 -7.77 -21.09
CA VAL A 66 -15.87 -6.84 -21.03
C VAL A 66 -16.69 -6.98 -22.30
N HIS A 67 -17.89 -6.39 -22.35
CA HIS A 67 -18.81 -6.51 -23.49
C HIS A 67 -18.20 -6.12 -24.85
N CYS A 68 -17.19 -5.25 -24.85
CA CYS A 68 -16.54 -4.75 -26.06
C CYS A 68 -15.15 -5.36 -26.36
N GLY A 69 -14.69 -6.34 -25.56
CA GLY A 69 -13.43 -7.02 -25.85
C GLY A 69 -12.66 -7.50 -24.63
N ILE A 70 -11.37 -7.79 -24.86
CA ILE A 70 -10.44 -8.29 -23.85
C ILE A 70 -9.37 -7.22 -23.60
N TYR A 71 -9.17 -6.85 -22.35
CA TYR A 71 -8.21 -5.83 -21.94
C TYR A 71 -7.23 -6.38 -20.92
N GLU A 72 -6.01 -5.84 -20.92
CA GLU A 72 -4.95 -6.18 -19.98
C GLU A 72 -4.74 -5.05 -18.98
N TYR A 73 -4.61 -5.41 -17.70
CA TYR A 73 -4.07 -4.48 -16.72
C TYR A 73 -2.59 -4.24 -16.99
N LEU A 74 -2.16 -2.96 -17.03
CA LEU A 74 -0.74 -2.59 -17.10
C LEU A 74 -0.12 -2.41 -15.71
N ARG A 75 -0.98 -2.14 -14.72
CA ARG A 75 -0.64 -1.93 -13.32
C ARG A 75 -1.50 -2.84 -12.46
N MET A 76 -1.02 -3.19 -11.28
CA MET A 76 -1.71 -4.14 -10.42
C MET A 76 -3.18 -3.71 -10.11
N PRO A 77 -4.17 -4.61 -10.21
CA PRO A 77 -5.56 -4.29 -9.88
C PRO A 77 -5.86 -4.45 -8.38
N PHE A 78 -6.95 -3.83 -7.91
CA PHE A 78 -7.35 -3.78 -6.50
C PHE A 78 -7.68 -5.13 -5.85
N SER A 79 -7.80 -6.20 -6.62
CA SER A 79 -8.40 -7.47 -6.19
C SER A 79 -7.41 -8.64 -6.06
N MET A 80 -6.12 -8.37 -6.21
CA MET A 80 -5.08 -9.40 -6.06
C MET A 80 -4.78 -9.70 -4.60
N ARG A 81 -4.73 -10.99 -4.25
CA ARG A 81 -4.56 -11.44 -2.85
C ARG A 81 -3.23 -11.02 -2.21
N ASP A 82 -2.17 -10.92 -2.99
CA ASP A 82 -0.80 -10.69 -2.48
C ASP A 82 -0.44 -9.21 -2.36
N LEU A 83 -1.34 -8.34 -2.77
CA LEU A 83 -1.08 -6.91 -2.91
C LEU A 83 -0.73 -6.22 -1.59
N PRO A 84 -1.40 -6.51 -0.45
CA PRO A 84 -1.02 -5.95 0.84
C PRO A 84 0.43 -6.28 1.22
N SER A 85 0.81 -7.55 1.10
CA SER A 85 2.16 -8.04 1.40
C SER A 85 3.21 -7.41 0.49
N HIS A 86 2.91 -7.35 -0.80
CA HIS A 86 3.78 -6.74 -1.79
C HIS A 86 3.99 -5.25 -1.52
N TYR A 87 2.91 -4.51 -1.21
CA TYR A 87 3.02 -3.08 -0.96
C TYR A 87 3.72 -2.77 0.37
N GLN A 88 3.46 -3.56 1.42
CA GLN A 88 4.20 -3.43 2.68
C GLN A 88 5.71 -3.60 2.46
N ARG A 89 6.12 -4.55 1.60
CA ARG A 89 7.53 -4.73 1.23
C ARG A 89 8.10 -3.53 0.49
N ILE A 90 7.34 -2.94 -0.43
CA ILE A 90 7.74 -1.72 -1.12
C ILE A 90 7.97 -0.60 -0.11
N MET A 91 7.01 -0.36 0.79
CA MET A 91 7.15 0.69 1.80
C MET A 91 8.35 0.45 2.72
N ASN A 92 8.58 -0.80 3.15
CA ASN A 92 9.76 -1.14 3.94
C ASN A 92 11.08 -0.91 3.19
N THR A 93 11.06 -0.99 1.86
CA THR A 93 12.23 -0.71 1.01
C THR A 93 12.44 0.80 0.79
N ILE A 94 11.37 1.59 0.81
CA ILE A 94 11.42 3.06 0.66
C ILE A 94 11.87 3.74 1.96
N PHE A 95 11.48 3.21 3.12
CA PHE A 95 11.73 3.79 4.46
C PHE A 95 12.68 2.97 5.35
N PRO A 96 13.82 2.44 4.86
CA PRO A 96 14.64 1.51 5.64
C PRO A 96 15.30 2.20 6.85
N GLU A 97 15.79 3.43 6.67
CA GLU A 97 16.45 4.22 7.71
C GLU A 97 15.45 4.62 8.78
N GLU A 98 14.32 5.20 8.35
CA GLU A 98 13.27 5.65 9.24
C GLU A 98 12.77 4.46 10.08
N LEU A 99 12.40 3.33 9.44
CA LEU A 99 11.94 2.14 10.17
C LEU A 99 12.98 1.62 11.18
N SER A 100 14.29 1.79 10.92
CA SER A 100 15.35 1.45 11.87
C SER A 100 15.44 2.42 13.06
N GLU A 101 15.11 3.70 12.84
CA GLU A 101 14.97 4.72 13.88
C GLU A 101 13.67 4.54 14.70
N GLY A 102 12.75 3.67 14.25
CA GLY A 102 11.50 3.33 14.95
C GLY A 102 10.29 4.17 14.55
N TRP A 103 10.37 4.95 13.48
CA TRP A 103 9.30 5.81 12.94
C TRP A 103 9.45 5.88 11.42
N PRO A 104 8.44 6.13 10.57
CA PRO A 104 7.03 6.20 10.86
C PRO A 104 6.42 4.81 11.13
N SER A 105 5.22 4.79 11.70
CA SER A 105 4.38 3.60 11.72
C SER A 105 3.78 3.38 10.33
N ILE A 106 4.31 2.41 9.59
CA ILE A 106 3.82 2.04 8.25
C ILE A 106 2.93 0.81 8.33
N TYR A 107 1.75 0.90 7.72
CA TYR A 107 0.82 -0.22 7.57
C TYR A 107 0.23 -0.22 6.15
N ILE A 108 0.69 -1.14 5.30
CA ILE A 108 0.32 -1.21 3.88
C ILE A 108 0.56 0.16 3.21
N ASP A 109 -0.48 0.94 2.92
CA ASP A 109 -0.42 2.25 2.28
C ASP A 109 -0.48 3.44 3.25
N ASP A 110 -0.74 3.18 4.53
CA ASP A 110 -0.78 4.20 5.58
C ASP A 110 0.62 4.45 6.16
N ILE A 111 0.96 5.73 6.30
CA ILE A 111 2.15 6.23 6.98
C ILE A 111 1.67 7.14 8.10
N ILE A 112 1.92 6.74 9.34
CA ILE A 112 1.50 7.49 10.52
C ILE A 112 2.73 7.95 11.30
N VAL A 113 2.78 9.24 11.62
CA VAL A 113 3.82 9.85 12.46
C VAL A 113 3.20 10.57 13.65
N CYS A 114 3.93 10.53 14.77
CA CYS A 114 3.51 11.09 16.05
C CYS A 114 4.53 12.15 16.53
N PRO A 115 4.53 13.36 15.94
CA PRO A 115 5.47 14.41 16.31
C PRO A 115 5.15 15.00 17.69
N GLU A 116 6.17 15.48 18.38
CA GLU A 116 6.01 16.18 19.66
C GLU A 116 5.53 17.63 19.50
N THR A 117 5.90 18.28 18.40
CA THR A 117 5.53 19.67 18.06
C THR A 117 5.16 19.81 16.59
N LEU A 118 4.47 20.90 16.25
CA LEU A 118 4.07 21.20 14.86
C LEU A 118 5.29 21.48 13.96
N GLU A 119 6.32 22.14 14.50
CA GLU A 119 7.55 22.43 13.76
C GLU A 119 8.30 21.14 13.41
N ASN A 120 8.33 20.16 14.32
CA ASN A 120 8.92 18.86 14.03
C ASN A 120 8.08 18.07 13.01
N ASN A 121 6.75 18.21 13.04
CA ASN A 121 5.87 17.59 12.06
C ASN A 121 6.20 18.01 10.63
N LEU A 122 6.46 19.30 10.38
CA LEU A 122 6.80 19.80 9.05
C LEU A 122 8.11 19.21 8.52
N LYS A 123 9.12 19.05 9.38
CA LYS A 123 10.40 18.40 9.01
C LYS A 123 10.22 16.91 8.69
N ILE A 124 9.40 16.22 9.48
CA ILE A 124 9.07 14.81 9.24
C ILE A 124 8.31 14.66 7.91
N LEU A 125 7.33 15.52 7.65
CA LEU A 125 6.58 15.54 6.40
C LEU A 125 7.51 15.77 5.20
N GLU A 126 8.41 16.73 5.29
CA GLU A 126 9.40 16.98 4.23
C GLU A 126 10.27 15.74 3.97
N ARG A 127 10.79 15.09 5.02
CA ARG A 127 11.59 13.86 4.89
C ARG A 127 10.80 12.71 4.28
N VAL A 128 9.53 12.54 4.65
CA VAL A 128 8.67 11.48 4.08
C VAL A 128 8.32 11.76 2.62
N LEU A 129 8.00 13.00 2.26
CA LEU A 129 7.60 13.37 0.89
C LEU A 129 8.75 13.41 -0.12
N GLN A 130 10.00 13.41 0.35
CA GLN A 130 11.20 13.33 -0.50
C GLN A 130 11.59 11.89 -0.87
N LYS A 131 10.93 10.89 -0.29
CA LYS A 131 11.12 9.48 -0.62
C LYS A 131 10.31 9.10 -1.87
#